data_AF-A0A538NQZ7-F1
#
_entry.id   AF-A0A538NQZ7-F1
#
_cell.length_a   1.000
_cell.length_b   1.000
_cell.length_c   1.000
_cell.angle_alpha   90.00
_cell.angle_beta   90.00
_cell.angle_gamma   90.00
#
_symmetry.space_group_name_H-M   'P 1'
#
loop_
_entity.id
_entity.type
_entity.pdbx_description
1 polymer ?
#
loop_
_entity_poly.entity_id
_entity_poly.type
_entity_poly.pdbx_seq_one_letter_code
_entity_poly.pdbx_strand_id
1 'polypeptide(L)'
;MPAFKEPRGALTLFTQDDKQGQLLQIGGAPEKEKDQRYVRFAPRGFVYTVPKKIEEILSTKPDDLRDRHLVRVDTNILDRITIAPADKTKILLARKGENWTIASLNNTPANSGEIRRFIDTLQNERVTKFVEDVGSNLAKYGLGQPQLQLTFSSFASENTAETKAGEEPFATIAFGKVDGDNVYARLADEPFVVAVRRGLVDQIFTDPLQWQELSIFKFKPEQIHHFSIATDKELGMERDEKKQWRWLKGSGEINQANVQSLINALANLHAVRWLGTTASRHGLDKPQLTLTFMYGPESKDSSTLTVGSHMEDGMWCARVDGREGTFVISNSDLNALKLPLVSQATASPSPTASPVAKP
;
A
#
# COMPACT_ATOMS: atom_id res chain seq x y z
N MET A 1 13.09 -11.21 -59.01
CA MET A 1 12.70 -12.05 -57.85
C MET A 1 11.35 -11.60 -57.32
N PRO A 2 10.36 -12.50 -57.16
CA PRO A 2 9.02 -12.15 -56.69
C PRO A 2 8.99 -11.55 -55.28
N ALA A 3 10.01 -11.82 -54.45
CA ALA A 3 10.09 -11.39 -53.06
C ALA A 3 10.17 -9.86 -52.83
N PHE A 4 10.47 -9.05 -53.84
CA PHE A 4 10.60 -7.58 -53.73
C PHE A 4 9.65 -6.81 -54.67
N LYS A 5 8.64 -7.48 -55.25
CA LYS A 5 7.62 -6.79 -56.07
C LYS A 5 6.80 -5.78 -55.24
N GLU A 6 6.58 -6.09 -53.96
CA GLU A 6 6.10 -5.17 -52.93
C GLU A 6 7.03 -5.31 -51.72
N PRO A 7 7.99 -4.39 -51.51
CA PRO A 7 8.87 -4.45 -50.35
C PRO A 7 8.04 -4.27 -49.08
N ARG A 8 8.28 -5.13 -48.08
CA ARG A 8 7.62 -5.09 -46.77
C ARG A 8 8.08 -3.94 -45.90
N GLY A 9 9.24 -3.37 -46.21
CA GLY A 9 9.81 -2.22 -45.55
C GLY A 9 11.07 -1.74 -46.27
N ALA A 10 11.50 -0.54 -45.93
CA ALA A 10 12.75 0.03 -46.42
C ALA A 10 13.41 0.82 -45.29
N LEU A 11 14.74 0.72 -45.20
CA LEU A 11 15.57 1.44 -44.24
C LEU A 11 16.66 2.19 -45.01
N THR A 12 16.85 3.47 -44.68
CA THR A 12 17.99 4.24 -45.19
C THR A 12 18.99 4.45 -44.07
N LEU A 13 20.20 3.93 -44.24
CA LEU A 13 21.29 4.05 -43.27
C LEU A 13 22.20 5.20 -43.67
N PHE A 14 22.44 6.14 -42.75
CA PHE A 14 23.35 7.26 -42.97
C PHE A 14 24.65 7.01 -42.19
N THR A 15 25.80 7.30 -42.78
CA THR A 15 27.10 7.32 -42.07
C THR A 15 27.60 8.76 -41.99
N GLN A 16 28.60 9.01 -41.12
CA GLN A 16 29.16 10.37 -40.97
C GLN A 16 29.65 10.98 -42.30
N ASP A 17 30.17 10.14 -43.20
CA ASP A 17 30.73 10.55 -44.49
C ASP A 17 29.74 10.45 -45.67
N ASP A 18 28.59 9.78 -45.49
CA ASP A 18 27.59 9.55 -46.53
C ASP A 18 26.23 10.16 -46.16
N LYS A 19 26.01 11.39 -46.66
CA LYS A 19 24.74 12.12 -46.54
C LYS A 19 23.67 11.64 -47.53
N GLN A 20 24.01 10.87 -48.56
CA GLN A 20 23.03 10.35 -49.52
C GLN A 20 22.29 9.15 -48.94
N GLY A 21 22.94 8.42 -48.02
CA GLY A 21 22.34 7.32 -47.29
C GLY A 21 22.20 6.05 -48.14
N GLN A 22 22.31 4.90 -47.49
CA GLN A 22 22.31 3.60 -48.14
C GLN A 22 20.97 2.90 -47.92
N LEU A 23 20.25 2.67 -49.01
CA LEU A 23 18.92 2.08 -48.99
C LEU A 23 18.99 0.54 -48.92
N LEU A 24 18.35 0.00 -47.90
CA LEU A 24 18.12 -1.41 -47.67
C LEU A 24 16.62 -1.71 -47.78
N GLN A 25 16.23 -2.69 -48.59
CA GLN A 25 14.82 -3.06 -48.78
C GLN A 25 14.56 -4.46 -48.23
N ILE A 26 13.45 -4.65 -47.54
CA ILE A 26 13.04 -5.92 -46.96
C ILE A 26 11.95 -6.55 -47.83
N GLY A 27 12.15 -7.80 -48.22
CA GLY A 27 11.23 -8.58 -49.04
C GLY A 27 10.52 -9.68 -48.25
N GLY A 28 9.80 -10.53 -48.97
CA GLY A 28 9.11 -11.70 -48.40
C GLY A 28 10.03 -12.76 -47.79
N ALA A 29 9.43 -13.78 -47.18
CA ALA A 29 10.15 -14.95 -46.67
C ALA A 29 10.57 -15.90 -47.81
N PRO A 30 11.75 -16.54 -47.74
CA PRO A 30 12.10 -17.68 -48.58
C PRO A 30 11.13 -18.86 -48.37
N GLU A 31 10.90 -19.64 -49.43
CA GLU A 31 9.92 -20.75 -49.41
C GLU A 31 10.31 -21.87 -48.43
N LYS A 32 11.62 -22.13 -48.27
CA LYS A 32 12.17 -23.18 -47.40
C LYS A 32 12.54 -22.70 -45.99
N GLU A 33 12.71 -21.40 -45.79
CA GLU A 33 13.24 -20.80 -44.56
C GLU A 33 12.33 -19.66 -44.08
N LYS A 34 11.20 -20.02 -43.46
CA LYS A 34 10.14 -19.06 -43.06
C LYS A 34 10.57 -18.09 -41.96
N ASP A 35 11.64 -18.41 -41.24
CA ASP A 35 12.30 -17.59 -40.23
C ASP A 35 13.30 -16.59 -40.81
N GLN A 36 13.53 -16.61 -42.13
CA GLN A 36 14.39 -15.66 -42.84
C GLN A 36 13.56 -14.65 -43.64
N ARG A 37 14.18 -13.54 -43.98
CA ARG A 37 13.65 -12.51 -44.88
C ARG A 37 14.67 -12.16 -45.93
N TYR A 38 14.21 -12.05 -47.18
CA TYR A 38 15.07 -11.49 -48.21
C TYR A 38 15.32 -10.00 -47.92
N VAL A 39 16.56 -9.57 -48.11
CA VAL A 39 16.96 -8.17 -48.00
C VAL A 39 17.77 -7.79 -49.22
N ARG A 40 17.45 -6.64 -49.83
CA ARG A 40 18.16 -6.10 -50.99
C ARG A 40 18.91 -4.84 -50.61
N PHE A 41 20.22 -4.84 -50.83
CA PHE A 41 21.03 -3.63 -50.75
C PHE A 41 20.93 -2.88 -52.08
N ALA A 42 20.11 -1.82 -52.13
CA ALA A 42 19.75 -1.16 -53.37
C ALA A 42 20.96 -0.58 -54.15
N PRO A 43 22.01 0.00 -53.53
CA PRO A 43 23.13 0.59 -54.26
C PRO A 43 23.94 -0.39 -55.11
N ARG A 44 24.01 -1.68 -54.72
CA ARG A 44 24.76 -2.72 -55.47
C ARG A 44 23.87 -3.84 -56.00
N GLY A 45 22.58 -3.83 -55.70
CA GLY A 45 21.61 -4.83 -56.17
C GLY A 45 21.71 -6.22 -55.53
N PHE A 46 22.62 -6.43 -54.58
CA PHE A 46 22.79 -7.73 -53.91
C PHE A 46 21.59 -8.08 -53.03
N VAL A 47 21.21 -9.36 -53.06
CA VAL A 47 20.13 -9.93 -52.27
C VAL A 47 20.72 -10.92 -51.27
N TYR A 48 20.38 -10.75 -50.00
CA TYR A 48 20.77 -11.58 -48.87
C TYR A 48 19.53 -12.12 -48.16
N THR A 49 19.73 -13.05 -47.23
CA THR A 49 18.73 -13.41 -46.22
C THR A 49 19.19 -12.92 -44.85
N VAL A 50 18.24 -12.41 -44.06
CA VAL A 50 18.47 -12.05 -42.65
C VAL A 50 17.41 -12.72 -41.78
N PRO A 51 17.69 -12.97 -40.49
CA PRO A 51 16.68 -13.49 -39.58
C PRO A 51 15.46 -12.55 -39.50
N LYS A 52 14.26 -13.13 -39.41
CA LYS A 52 12.98 -12.40 -39.26
C LYS A 52 13.00 -11.36 -38.15
N LYS A 53 13.76 -11.62 -37.06
CA LYS A 53 13.93 -10.68 -35.95
C LYS A 53 14.40 -9.28 -36.41
N ILE A 54 15.15 -9.18 -37.51
CA ILE A 54 15.58 -7.89 -38.06
C ILE A 54 14.39 -7.11 -38.65
N GLU A 55 13.45 -7.77 -39.34
CA GLU A 55 12.20 -7.14 -39.80
C GLU A 55 11.37 -6.66 -38.60
N GLU A 56 11.29 -7.45 -37.53
CA GLU A 56 10.57 -7.09 -36.30
C GLU A 56 11.18 -5.85 -35.62
N ILE A 57 12.51 -5.77 -35.51
CA ILE A 57 13.21 -4.59 -34.98
C ILE A 57 12.94 -3.36 -35.85
N LEU A 58 13.03 -3.49 -37.17
CA LEU A 58 12.81 -2.36 -38.09
C LEU A 58 11.35 -1.92 -38.18
N SER A 59 10.42 -2.77 -37.74
CA SER A 59 8.99 -2.45 -37.62
C SER A 59 8.63 -1.77 -36.30
N THR A 60 9.61 -1.58 -35.39
CA THR A 60 9.41 -0.87 -34.12
C THR A 60 9.02 0.58 -34.40
N LYS A 61 7.87 1.00 -33.86
CA LYS A 61 7.36 2.36 -34.03
C LYS A 61 7.99 3.27 -32.97
N PRO A 62 8.05 4.59 -33.19
CA PRO A 62 8.50 5.54 -32.17
C PRO A 62 7.78 5.39 -30.82
N ASP A 63 6.49 5.04 -30.82
CA ASP A 63 5.72 4.76 -29.59
C ASP A 63 6.25 3.55 -28.80
N ASP A 64 6.76 2.53 -29.50
CA ASP A 64 7.31 1.32 -28.88
C ASP A 64 8.64 1.58 -28.15
N LEU A 65 9.33 2.67 -28.51
CA LEU A 65 10.60 3.09 -27.93
C LEU A 65 10.45 4.03 -26.73
N ARG A 66 9.25 4.53 -26.45
CA ARG A 66 9.00 5.45 -25.32
C ARG A 66 9.22 4.75 -23.98
N ASP A 67 9.81 5.46 -23.01
CA ASP A 67 9.81 4.96 -21.64
C ASP A 67 8.35 4.92 -21.16
N ARG A 68 7.92 3.73 -20.73
CA ARG A 68 6.56 3.49 -20.27
C ARG A 68 6.42 3.62 -18.76
N HIS A 69 7.46 3.96 -17.99
CA HIS A 69 7.27 4.24 -16.56
C HIS A 69 6.47 5.52 -16.38
N LEU A 70 5.42 5.49 -15.55
CA LEU A 70 4.58 6.67 -15.31
C LEU A 70 5.38 7.83 -14.70
N VAL A 71 6.26 7.51 -13.73
CA VAL A 71 7.04 8.49 -12.98
C VAL A 71 8.35 7.87 -12.53
N ARG A 72 9.39 8.70 -12.42
CA ARG A 72 10.63 8.36 -11.70
C ARG A 72 10.67 9.20 -10.43
N VAL A 73 10.66 8.54 -9.28
CA VAL A 73 10.76 9.19 -7.98
C VAL A 73 12.12 8.87 -7.39
N ASP A 74 12.94 9.87 -7.10
CA ASP A 74 14.18 9.65 -6.34
C ASP A 74 13.86 9.64 -4.84
N THR A 75 13.90 8.44 -4.26
CA THR A 75 13.60 8.22 -2.84
C THR A 75 14.68 8.77 -1.90
N ASN A 76 15.86 9.11 -2.41
CA ASN A 76 16.94 9.67 -1.59
C ASN A 76 16.66 11.13 -1.21
N ILE A 77 16.03 11.88 -2.10
CA ILE A 77 15.64 13.28 -1.89
C ILE A 77 14.16 13.44 -1.51
N LEU A 78 13.41 12.34 -1.45
CA LEU A 78 11.99 12.36 -1.11
C LEU A 78 11.79 12.59 0.39
N ASP A 79 11.24 13.75 0.71
CA ASP A 79 10.91 14.15 2.08
C ASP A 79 9.41 14.32 2.32
N ARG A 80 8.64 14.64 1.27
CA ARG A 80 7.20 14.86 1.38
C ARG A 80 6.42 14.25 0.23
N ILE A 81 5.25 13.73 0.57
CA ILE A 81 4.23 13.30 -0.39
C ILE A 81 2.95 14.05 -0.04
N THR A 82 2.47 14.84 -0.98
CA THR A 82 1.14 15.47 -0.90
C THR A 82 0.17 14.67 -1.76
N ILE A 83 -0.91 14.18 -1.13
CA ILE A 83 -2.02 13.51 -1.78
C ILE A 83 -3.22 14.46 -1.73
N ALA A 84 -3.68 14.93 -2.89
CA ALA A 84 -4.74 15.91 -3.01
C ALA A 84 -5.92 15.36 -3.83
N PRO A 85 -6.88 14.68 -3.19
CA PRO A 85 -8.16 14.35 -3.81
C PRO A 85 -8.97 15.62 -4.09
N ALA A 86 -9.78 15.63 -5.15
CA ALA A 86 -10.54 16.82 -5.56
C ALA A 86 -11.60 17.27 -4.53
N ASP A 87 -12.18 16.32 -3.80
CA ASP A 87 -13.35 16.50 -2.93
C ASP A 87 -13.03 16.39 -1.43
N LYS A 88 -11.74 16.21 -1.07
CA LYS A 88 -11.29 16.01 0.31
C LYS A 88 -10.13 16.92 0.67
N THR A 89 -9.82 16.96 1.97
CA THR A 89 -8.63 17.63 2.47
C THR A 89 -7.37 16.97 1.95
N LYS A 90 -6.34 17.79 1.69
CA LYS A 90 -5.03 17.30 1.29
C LYS A 90 -4.39 16.53 2.44
N ILE A 91 -3.79 15.39 2.11
CA ILE A 91 -2.99 14.59 3.04
C ILE A 91 -1.53 14.94 2.79
N LEU A 92 -0.81 15.29 3.85
CA LEU A 92 0.63 15.55 3.79
C LEU A 92 1.35 14.49 4.59
N LEU A 93 2.10 13.64 3.90
CA LEU A 93 3.04 12.70 4.49
C LEU A 93 4.42 13.34 4.50
N ALA A 94 5.09 13.31 5.65
CA ALA A 94 6.40 13.90 5.82
C ALA A 94 7.38 12.87 6.39
N ARG A 95 8.59 12.84 5.85
CA ARG A 95 9.68 12.00 6.33
C ARG A 95 10.43 12.71 7.44
N LYS A 96 10.78 11.97 8.49
CA LYS A 96 11.63 12.41 9.60
C LYS A 96 12.66 11.32 9.89
N GLY A 97 13.83 11.43 9.26
CA GLY A 97 14.85 10.38 9.25
C GLY A 97 14.35 9.16 8.49
N GLU A 98 14.27 8.01 9.16
CA GLU A 98 13.75 6.77 8.57
C GLU A 98 12.23 6.60 8.73
N ASN A 99 11.60 7.45 9.54
CA ASN A 99 10.18 7.35 9.86
C ASN A 99 9.34 8.31 9.02
N TRP A 100 8.07 7.97 8.86
CA TRP A 100 7.08 8.83 8.24
C TRP A 100 6.04 9.28 9.25
N THR A 101 5.55 10.50 9.07
CA THR A 101 4.44 11.07 9.82
C THR A 101 3.37 11.60 8.87
N ILE A 102 2.14 11.68 9.38
CA ILE A 102 1.02 12.33 8.72
C ILE A 102 0.98 13.76 9.23
N ALA A 103 1.67 14.67 8.57
CA ALA A 103 1.76 16.07 8.97
C ALA A 103 0.39 16.76 9.00
N SER A 104 -0.52 16.36 8.09
CA SER A 104 -1.91 16.82 8.08
C SER A 104 -2.77 16.26 9.23
N LEU A 105 -2.22 15.37 10.05
CA LEU A 105 -2.87 14.79 11.23
C LEU A 105 -1.93 14.92 12.45
N ASN A 106 -1.59 16.17 12.81
CA ASN A 106 -0.77 16.51 13.99
C ASN A 106 0.56 15.75 14.08
N ASN A 107 1.20 15.43 12.95
CA ASN A 107 2.41 14.62 12.87
C ASN A 107 2.28 13.22 13.49
N THR A 108 1.07 12.64 13.45
CA THR A 108 0.81 11.26 13.87
C THR A 108 1.73 10.31 13.11
N PRO A 109 2.34 9.29 13.75
CA PRO A 109 3.16 8.30 13.06
C PRO A 109 2.40 7.61 11.92
N ALA A 110 3.03 7.58 10.75
CA ALA A 110 2.50 6.91 9.57
C ALA A 110 3.06 5.49 9.44
N ASN A 111 2.36 4.64 8.71
CA ASN A 111 2.84 3.34 8.30
C ASN A 111 3.90 3.49 7.20
N SER A 112 5.17 3.55 7.59
CA SER A 112 6.31 3.62 6.66
C SER A 112 6.32 2.47 5.64
N GLY A 113 5.84 1.28 6.00
CA GLY A 113 5.76 0.12 5.10
C GLY A 113 4.71 0.30 4.01
N GLU A 114 3.55 0.86 4.36
CA GLU A 114 2.50 1.25 3.41
C GLU A 114 3.00 2.30 2.43
N ILE A 115 3.66 3.35 2.95
CA ILE A 115 4.21 4.44 2.12
C ILE A 115 5.26 3.90 1.14
N ARG A 116 6.15 3.02 1.60
CA ARG A 116 7.12 2.36 0.72
C ARG A 116 6.42 1.56 -0.39
N ARG A 117 5.47 0.70 -0.04
CA ARG A 117 4.71 -0.09 -1.03
C ARG A 117 3.97 0.82 -2.03
N PHE A 118 3.42 1.93 -1.58
CA PHE A 118 2.77 2.92 -2.45
C PHE A 118 3.77 3.54 -3.45
N ILE A 119 4.94 3.98 -2.98
CA ILE A 119 6.00 4.53 -3.85
C ILE A 119 6.47 3.47 -4.85
N ASP A 120 6.73 2.24 -4.39
CA ASP A 120 7.16 1.12 -5.23
C ASP A 120 6.12 0.80 -6.31
N THR A 121 4.83 0.84 -5.95
CA THR A 121 3.73 0.59 -6.90
C THR A 121 3.69 1.66 -7.98
N LEU A 122 3.87 2.93 -7.63
CA LEU A 122 3.91 4.03 -8.59
C LEU A 122 5.14 3.97 -9.51
N GLN A 123 6.33 3.72 -8.96
CA GLN A 123 7.56 3.61 -9.74
C GLN A 123 7.52 2.45 -10.74
N ASN A 124 6.81 1.37 -10.40
CA ASN A 124 6.64 0.21 -11.28
C ASN A 124 5.41 0.31 -12.18
N GLU A 125 4.59 1.36 -12.07
CA GLU A 125 3.42 1.51 -12.93
C GLU A 125 3.84 1.84 -14.36
N ARG A 126 3.24 1.10 -15.30
CA ARG A 126 3.51 1.26 -16.73
C ARG A 126 2.33 1.93 -17.42
N VAL A 127 2.64 2.95 -18.22
CA VAL A 127 1.77 3.56 -19.19
C VAL A 127 1.21 2.49 -20.12
N THR A 128 -0.11 2.32 -20.09
CA THR A 128 -0.83 1.40 -20.96
C THR A 128 -0.91 1.99 -22.36
N LYS A 129 -1.14 3.30 -22.47
CA LYS A 129 -1.26 4.01 -23.74
C LYS A 129 -0.85 5.48 -23.62
N PHE A 130 -0.15 5.99 -24.63
CA PHE A 130 -0.01 7.44 -24.87
C PHE A 130 -1.24 7.91 -25.65
N VAL A 131 -2.01 8.82 -25.05
CA VAL A 131 -3.35 9.21 -25.54
C VAL A 131 -3.28 10.48 -26.36
N GLU A 132 -2.43 11.42 -25.96
CA GLU A 132 -2.19 12.67 -26.67
C GLU A 132 -0.74 13.11 -26.45
N ASP A 133 -0.01 13.45 -27.51
CA ASP A 133 1.41 13.83 -27.41
C ASP A 133 1.62 15.24 -26.84
N VAL A 134 0.64 16.12 -27.02
CA VAL A 134 0.62 17.48 -26.48
C VAL A 134 -0.77 17.71 -25.92
N GLY A 135 -0.89 17.77 -24.60
CA GLY A 135 -2.14 17.91 -23.83
C GLY A 135 -2.83 19.25 -24.03
N SER A 136 -3.23 19.52 -25.27
CA SER A 136 -3.89 20.74 -25.72
C SER A 136 -5.32 20.85 -25.18
N ASN A 137 -5.96 19.71 -24.89
CA ASN A 137 -7.30 19.65 -24.31
C ASN A 137 -7.35 18.80 -23.04
N LEU A 138 -6.79 19.31 -21.95
CA LEU A 138 -6.80 18.64 -20.64
C LEU A 138 -8.20 18.39 -20.10
N ALA A 139 -9.16 19.26 -20.40
CA ALA A 139 -10.55 19.14 -19.96
C ALA A 139 -11.19 17.85 -20.50
N LYS A 140 -10.92 17.47 -21.75
CA LYS A 140 -11.39 16.22 -22.37
C LYS A 140 -11.03 14.98 -21.55
N TYR A 141 -9.91 15.01 -20.84
CA TYR A 141 -9.39 13.89 -20.03
C TYR A 141 -9.65 14.07 -18.53
N GLY A 142 -10.40 15.08 -18.11
CA GLY A 142 -10.58 15.40 -16.69
C GLY A 142 -9.30 15.87 -16.00
N LEU A 143 -8.28 16.29 -16.76
CA LEU A 143 -7.01 16.78 -16.22
C LEU A 143 -6.99 18.30 -16.02
N GLY A 144 -8.03 19.01 -16.47
CA GLY A 144 -8.24 20.43 -16.12
C GLY A 144 -8.67 20.63 -14.66
N GLN A 145 -9.37 19.64 -14.10
CA GLN A 145 -9.72 19.52 -12.69
C GLN A 145 -9.51 18.05 -12.29
N PRO A 146 -8.27 17.64 -11.99
CA PRO A 146 -7.95 16.25 -11.72
C PRO A 146 -8.71 15.74 -10.48
N GLN A 147 -9.18 14.49 -10.53
CA GLN A 147 -9.84 13.85 -9.39
C GLN A 147 -8.87 13.56 -8.24
N LEU A 148 -7.58 13.42 -8.56
CA LEU A 148 -6.51 13.19 -7.62
C LEU A 148 -5.21 13.77 -8.16
N GLN A 149 -4.46 14.47 -7.31
CA GLN A 149 -3.12 14.93 -7.60
C GLN A 149 -2.14 14.40 -6.56
N LEU A 150 -1.00 13.89 -7.01
CA LEU A 150 0.13 13.51 -6.19
C LEU A 150 1.29 14.47 -6.45
N THR A 151 1.92 14.94 -5.39
CA THR A 151 3.13 15.76 -5.49
C THR A 151 4.20 15.18 -4.57
N PHE A 152 5.40 14.97 -5.13
CA PHE A 152 6.59 14.49 -4.45
C PHE A 152 7.57 15.65 -4.33
N SER A 153 8.05 15.91 -3.13
CA SER A 153 8.89 17.06 -2.83
C SER A 153 10.09 16.68 -1.97
N SER A 154 11.20 17.38 -2.18
CA SER A 154 12.27 17.49 -1.19
C SER A 154 11.93 18.61 -0.20
N PHE A 155 12.54 18.58 0.99
CA PHE A 155 12.34 19.62 1.99
C PHE A 155 13.65 19.97 2.68
N ALA A 156 14.11 21.21 2.49
CA ALA A 156 15.25 21.74 3.22
C ALA A 156 14.77 22.61 4.39
N SER A 157 15.25 22.35 5.60
CA SER A 157 14.93 23.16 6.78
C SER A 157 15.66 24.50 6.81
N GLU A 158 16.80 24.60 6.13
CA GLU A 158 17.69 25.76 6.12
C GLU A 158 18.20 26.03 4.69
N ASN A 159 18.69 27.25 4.46
CA ASN A 159 19.36 27.58 3.21
C ASN A 159 20.81 27.07 3.25
N THR A 160 21.26 26.37 2.22
CA THR A 160 22.69 26.14 1.96
C THR A 160 23.13 26.92 0.71
N ALA A 161 24.41 26.80 0.33
CA ALA A 161 24.87 27.36 -0.94
C ALA A 161 24.20 26.67 -2.16
N GLU A 162 23.77 25.42 -1.99
CA GLU A 162 23.15 24.59 -3.02
C GLU A 162 21.62 24.52 -2.94
N THR A 163 21.00 24.76 -1.77
CA THR A 163 19.54 24.59 -1.58
C THR A 163 18.89 25.77 -0.85
N LYS A 164 17.65 26.08 -1.20
CA LYS A 164 16.83 27.05 -0.45
C LYS A 164 15.95 26.32 0.54
N ALA A 165 15.80 26.89 1.73
CA ALA A 165 14.86 26.43 2.73
C ALA A 165 13.44 26.45 2.15
N GLY A 166 12.70 25.37 2.39
CA GLY A 166 11.34 25.21 1.90
C GLY A 166 11.12 23.85 1.23
N GLU A 167 9.91 23.71 0.70
CA GLU A 167 9.48 22.56 -0.05
C GLU A 167 9.72 22.79 -1.54
N GLU A 168 10.40 21.86 -2.19
CA GLU A 168 10.66 21.90 -3.63
C GLU A 168 10.04 20.66 -4.29
N PRO A 169 8.92 20.82 -5.02
CA PRO A 169 8.31 19.71 -5.73
C PRO A 169 9.16 19.31 -6.94
N PHE A 170 9.50 18.03 -7.05
CA PHE A 170 10.28 17.51 -8.18
C PHE A 170 9.49 16.56 -9.08
N ALA A 171 8.31 16.11 -8.65
CA ALA A 171 7.38 15.36 -9.50
C ALA A 171 5.94 15.63 -9.08
N THR A 172 5.06 15.89 -10.04
CA THR A 172 3.61 16.00 -9.80
C THR A 172 2.85 15.20 -10.84
N ILE A 173 1.98 14.30 -10.37
CA ILE A 173 1.11 13.47 -11.20
C ILE A 173 -0.33 13.90 -10.97
N ALA A 174 -1.03 14.26 -12.04
CA ALA A 174 -2.46 14.51 -12.03
C ALA A 174 -3.19 13.31 -12.63
N PHE A 175 -4.23 12.82 -11.94
CA PHE A 175 -5.14 11.79 -12.43
C PHE A 175 -6.47 12.43 -12.78
N GLY A 176 -6.91 12.21 -14.02
CA GLY A 176 -8.15 12.73 -14.58
C GLY A 176 -9.28 11.71 -14.54
N LYS A 177 -10.11 11.70 -15.57
CA LYS A 177 -11.29 10.81 -15.63
C LYS A 177 -10.90 9.34 -15.79
N VAL A 178 -11.75 8.47 -15.28
CA VAL A 178 -11.67 7.01 -15.49
C VAL A 178 -12.24 6.66 -16.88
N ASP A 179 -11.62 5.69 -17.53
CA ASP A 179 -12.01 5.16 -18.85
C ASP A 179 -11.83 3.63 -18.87
N GLY A 180 -12.92 2.92 -18.56
CA GLY A 180 -12.90 1.46 -18.36
C GLY A 180 -11.95 1.06 -17.22
N ASP A 181 -10.99 0.20 -17.53
CA ASP A 181 -9.95 -0.27 -16.60
C ASP A 181 -8.74 0.67 -16.52
N ASN A 182 -8.79 1.83 -17.19
CA ASN A 182 -7.74 2.83 -17.15
C ASN A 182 -8.21 4.13 -16.49
N VAL A 183 -7.23 4.96 -16.13
CA VAL A 183 -7.41 6.35 -15.73
C VAL A 183 -6.42 7.20 -16.52
N TYR A 184 -6.88 8.36 -16.99
CA TYR A 184 -5.98 9.30 -17.64
C TYR A 184 -5.07 9.95 -16.60
N ALA A 185 -3.79 10.07 -16.93
CA ALA A 185 -2.80 10.71 -16.06
C ALA A 185 -1.91 11.65 -16.86
N ARG A 186 -1.30 12.60 -16.15
CA ARG A 186 -0.28 13.50 -16.70
C ARG A 186 0.75 13.84 -15.63
N LEU A 187 2.02 13.76 -16.01
CA LEU A 187 3.12 14.33 -15.23
C LEU A 187 3.24 15.82 -15.57
N ALA A 188 3.37 16.69 -14.57
CA ALA A 188 3.29 18.14 -14.75
C ALA A 188 4.32 18.69 -15.76
N ASP A 189 5.55 18.15 -15.73
CA ASP A 189 6.65 18.58 -16.59
C ASP A 189 6.63 17.92 -17.98
N GLU A 190 5.68 17.01 -18.23
CA GLU A 190 5.53 16.32 -19.50
C GLU A 190 4.37 16.90 -20.32
N PRO A 191 4.54 17.03 -21.65
CA PRO A 191 3.50 17.59 -22.52
C PRO A 191 2.39 16.58 -22.81
N PHE A 192 2.64 15.28 -22.69
CA PHE A 192 1.73 14.23 -23.12
C PHE A 192 0.72 13.80 -22.05
N VAL A 193 -0.41 13.28 -22.49
CA VAL A 193 -1.42 12.62 -21.65
C VAL A 193 -1.30 11.12 -21.85
N VAL A 194 -1.28 10.37 -20.75
CA VAL A 194 -1.20 8.91 -20.74
C VAL A 194 -2.46 8.29 -20.15
N ALA A 195 -2.63 7.01 -20.40
CA ALA A 195 -3.51 6.13 -19.65
C ALA A 195 -2.66 5.17 -18.81
N VAL A 196 -3.08 4.95 -17.56
CA VAL A 196 -2.52 3.94 -16.64
C VAL A 196 -3.65 3.11 -16.05
N ARG A 197 -3.32 1.99 -15.41
CA ARG A 197 -4.36 1.12 -14.85
C ARG A 197 -5.12 1.83 -13.75
N ARG A 198 -6.45 1.74 -13.77
CA ARG A 198 -7.33 2.31 -12.74
C ARG A 198 -6.97 1.80 -11.35
N GLY A 199 -6.60 0.52 -11.25
CA GLY A 199 -6.20 -0.11 -9.99
C GLY A 199 -5.02 0.57 -9.29
N LEU A 200 -4.23 1.41 -9.98
CA LEU A 200 -3.24 2.26 -9.34
C LEU A 200 -3.90 3.28 -8.41
N VAL A 201 -4.91 4.01 -8.90
CA VAL A 201 -5.60 5.08 -8.15
C VAL A 201 -6.46 4.50 -7.04
N ASP A 202 -7.09 3.33 -7.27
CA ASP A 202 -7.91 2.65 -6.26
C ASP A 202 -7.08 2.21 -5.03
N GLN A 203 -5.76 2.08 -5.15
CA GLN A 203 -4.84 1.74 -4.04
C GLN A 203 -4.37 2.96 -3.24
N ILE A 204 -4.67 4.19 -3.70
CA ILE A 204 -4.22 5.40 -3.02
C ILE A 204 -5.23 5.78 -1.95
N PHE A 205 -4.83 5.69 -0.68
CA PHE A 205 -5.70 6.11 0.41
C PHE A 205 -5.92 7.62 0.41
N THR A 206 -7.20 8.00 0.39
CA THR A 206 -7.67 9.39 0.40
C THR A 206 -8.25 9.82 1.74
N ASP A 207 -8.15 8.97 2.78
CA ASP A 207 -8.40 9.31 4.18
C ASP A 207 -7.06 9.28 4.92
N PRO A 208 -6.61 10.38 5.58
CA PRO A 208 -5.34 10.41 6.31
C PRO A 208 -5.26 9.32 7.38
N LEU A 209 -6.38 8.94 8.00
CA LEU A 209 -6.42 7.93 9.05
C LEU A 209 -5.97 6.55 8.55
N GLN A 210 -6.06 6.29 7.25
CA GLN A 210 -5.63 5.03 6.64
C GLN A 210 -4.11 4.87 6.55
N TRP A 211 -3.38 5.98 6.62
CA TRP A 211 -1.91 6.01 6.61
C TRP A 211 -1.30 5.81 8.00
N GLN A 212 -2.11 5.72 9.06
CA GLN A 212 -1.59 5.59 10.42
C GLN A 212 -0.80 4.29 10.61
N GLU A 213 0.17 4.32 11.53
CA GLU A 213 0.88 3.12 11.95
C GLU A 213 -0.08 2.01 12.43
N LEU A 214 0.30 0.76 12.19
CA LEU A 214 -0.51 -0.40 12.55
C LEU A 214 -0.35 -0.80 14.01
N SER A 215 0.78 -0.46 14.65
CA SER A 215 0.94 -0.69 16.09
C SER A 215 -0.03 0.21 16.86
N ILE A 216 -0.88 -0.40 17.70
CA ILE A 216 -1.92 0.35 18.42
C ILE A 216 -1.37 0.96 19.70
N PHE A 217 -0.52 0.22 20.40
CA PHE A 217 0.04 0.60 21.70
C PHE A 217 1.56 0.48 21.71
N LYS A 218 2.23 1.33 22.50
CA LYS A 218 3.71 1.39 22.61
C LYS A 218 4.22 1.18 24.04
N PHE A 219 3.44 0.49 24.87
CA PHE A 219 3.85 0.11 26.22
C PHE A 219 4.22 -1.37 26.28
N LYS A 220 4.96 -1.75 27.34
CA LYS A 220 5.30 -3.14 27.63
C LYS A 220 4.20 -3.81 28.47
N PRO A 221 4.04 -5.15 28.39
CA PRO A 221 3.10 -5.92 29.21
C PRO A 221 3.17 -5.63 30.73
N GLU A 222 4.36 -5.34 31.24
CA GLU A 222 4.59 -5.09 32.67
C GLU A 222 4.04 -3.75 33.14
N GLN A 223 3.81 -2.82 32.21
CA GLN A 223 3.30 -1.49 32.51
C GLN A 223 1.78 -1.49 32.70
N ILE A 224 1.07 -2.58 32.37
CA ILE A 224 -0.36 -2.70 32.67
C ILE A 224 -0.52 -3.23 34.09
N HIS A 225 -1.19 -2.45 34.92
CA HIS A 225 -1.41 -2.73 36.34
C HIS A 225 -2.88 -2.99 36.67
N HIS A 226 -3.78 -2.43 35.88
CA HIS A 226 -5.21 -2.59 36.05
C HIS A 226 -5.89 -2.78 34.69
N PHE A 227 -6.87 -3.66 34.63
CA PHE A 227 -7.79 -3.70 33.49
C PHE A 227 -9.18 -4.16 33.92
N SER A 228 -10.19 -3.66 33.20
CA SER A 228 -11.57 -4.14 33.22
C SER A 228 -11.96 -4.59 31.82
N ILE A 229 -12.49 -5.79 31.72
CA ILE A 229 -13.00 -6.40 30.49
C ILE A 229 -14.51 -6.59 30.63
N ALA A 230 -15.26 -6.01 29.69
CA ALA A 230 -16.70 -6.18 29.57
C ALA A 230 -17.01 -6.93 28.28
N THR A 231 -17.65 -8.09 28.43
CA THR A 231 -18.26 -8.86 27.33
C THR A 231 -19.74 -9.09 27.64
N ASP A 232 -20.13 -10.28 28.10
CA ASP A 232 -21.44 -10.55 28.71
C ASP A 232 -21.50 -10.10 30.17
N LYS A 233 -20.34 -10.16 30.85
CA LYS A 233 -20.11 -9.71 32.22
C LYS A 233 -18.88 -8.82 32.26
N GLU A 234 -18.81 -8.01 33.31
CA GLU A 234 -17.65 -7.19 33.60
C GLU A 234 -16.75 -7.87 34.62
N LEU A 235 -15.48 -8.04 34.27
CA LEU A 235 -14.43 -8.57 35.12
C LEU A 235 -13.32 -7.52 35.23
N GLY A 236 -12.85 -7.26 36.44
CA GLY A 236 -11.81 -6.27 36.73
C GLY A 236 -10.69 -6.90 37.53
N MET A 237 -9.45 -6.59 37.15
CA MET A 237 -8.26 -7.15 37.79
C MET A 237 -7.22 -6.07 38.08
N GLU A 238 -6.47 -6.27 39.15
CA GLU A 238 -5.29 -5.49 39.50
C GLU A 238 -4.09 -6.36 39.74
N ARG A 239 -2.91 -5.84 39.44
CA ARG A 239 -1.62 -6.47 39.72
C ARG A 239 -1.10 -5.94 41.06
N ASP A 240 -0.97 -6.84 42.03
CA ASP A 240 -0.48 -6.50 43.37
C ASP A 240 1.03 -6.25 43.42
N GLU A 241 1.55 -5.87 44.59
CA GLU A 241 2.99 -5.63 44.83
C GLU A 241 3.88 -6.86 44.53
N LYS A 242 3.32 -8.07 44.61
CA LYS A 242 4.00 -9.34 44.30
C LYS A 242 3.88 -9.69 42.81
N LYS A 243 3.39 -8.77 41.98
CA LYS A 243 3.15 -8.92 40.54
C LYS A 243 2.11 -10.00 40.21
N GLN A 244 1.25 -10.35 41.17
CA GLN A 244 0.17 -11.32 40.98
C GLN A 244 -1.14 -10.61 40.67
N TRP A 245 -1.92 -11.16 39.74
CA TRP A 245 -3.24 -10.64 39.43
C TRP A 245 -4.25 -11.04 40.51
N ARG A 246 -5.09 -10.07 40.91
CA ARG A 246 -6.19 -10.25 41.85
C ARG A 246 -7.48 -9.67 41.26
N TRP A 247 -8.61 -10.20 41.71
CA TRP A 247 -9.92 -9.67 41.34
C TRP A 247 -10.17 -8.33 42.03
N LEU A 248 -10.50 -7.32 41.24
CA LEU A 248 -11.26 -6.15 41.70
C LEU A 248 -12.75 -6.36 41.51
N LYS A 249 -13.13 -7.02 40.42
CA LYS A 249 -14.51 -7.39 40.11
C LYS A 249 -14.51 -8.76 39.44
N GLY A 250 -15.15 -9.74 40.06
CA GLY A 250 -15.09 -11.13 39.63
C GLY A 250 -14.84 -12.06 40.80
N SER A 251 -14.80 -13.37 40.52
CA SER A 251 -14.56 -14.39 41.53
C SER A 251 -14.04 -15.68 40.88
N GLY A 252 -13.54 -16.59 41.70
CA GLY A 252 -12.98 -17.87 41.26
C GLY A 252 -11.45 -17.84 41.15
N GLU A 253 -10.88 -19.00 40.86
CA GLU A 253 -9.43 -19.14 40.65
C GLU A 253 -9.03 -18.45 39.35
N ILE A 254 -8.02 -17.58 39.41
CA ILE A 254 -7.54 -16.84 38.25
C ILE A 254 -6.69 -17.75 37.36
N ASN A 255 -7.04 -17.82 36.08
CA ASN A 255 -6.19 -18.45 35.08
C ASN A 255 -5.05 -17.48 34.70
N GLN A 256 -3.94 -17.57 35.43
CA GLN A 256 -2.78 -16.68 35.25
C GLN A 256 -2.19 -16.73 33.83
N ALA A 257 -2.22 -17.89 33.18
CA ALA A 257 -1.72 -18.03 31.81
C ALA A 257 -2.58 -17.23 30.82
N ASN A 258 -3.91 -17.35 30.92
CA ASN A 258 -4.83 -16.61 30.06
C ASN A 258 -4.78 -15.10 30.30
N VAL A 259 -4.64 -14.67 31.56
CA VAL A 259 -4.43 -13.25 31.88
C VAL A 259 -3.14 -12.75 31.21
N GLN A 260 -2.04 -13.49 31.32
CA GLN A 260 -0.79 -13.09 30.67
C GLN A 260 -0.91 -13.06 29.14
N SER A 261 -1.63 -13.99 28.54
CA SER A 261 -1.93 -13.98 27.10
C SER A 261 -2.75 -12.76 26.68
N LEU A 262 -3.76 -12.35 27.44
CA LEU A 262 -4.55 -11.13 27.19
C LEU A 262 -3.65 -9.89 27.24
N ILE A 263 -2.84 -9.76 28.29
CA ILE A 263 -1.93 -8.61 28.47
C ILE A 263 -0.90 -8.55 27.34
N ASN A 264 -0.35 -9.70 26.93
CA ASN A 264 0.57 -9.77 25.80
C ASN A 264 -0.11 -9.42 24.47
N ALA A 265 -1.34 -9.89 24.24
CA ALA A 265 -2.11 -9.56 23.04
C ALA A 265 -2.45 -8.07 22.98
N LEU A 266 -2.81 -7.47 24.11
CA LEU A 266 -3.09 -6.05 24.20
C LEU A 266 -1.83 -5.21 23.95
N ALA A 267 -0.71 -5.52 24.60
CA ALA A 267 0.54 -4.78 24.46
C ALA A 267 1.14 -4.87 23.05
N ASN A 268 0.91 -5.98 22.34
CA ASN A 268 1.41 -6.21 20.99
C ASN A 268 0.33 -6.02 19.91
N LEU A 269 -0.80 -5.41 20.25
CA LEU A 269 -1.94 -5.29 19.34
C LEU A 269 -1.54 -4.53 18.07
N HIS A 270 -1.66 -5.21 16.94
CA HIS A 270 -1.44 -4.63 15.61
C HIS A 270 -2.75 -4.63 14.83
N ALA A 271 -3.11 -3.47 14.30
CA ALA A 271 -4.13 -3.39 13.28
C ALA A 271 -3.68 -4.15 12.03
N VAL A 272 -4.61 -4.87 11.40
CA VAL A 272 -4.42 -5.40 10.05
C VAL A 272 -4.43 -4.26 9.04
N ARG A 273 -5.36 -3.32 9.21
CA ARG A 273 -5.50 -2.09 8.42
C ARG A 273 -6.41 -1.09 9.12
N TRP A 274 -6.32 0.16 8.68
CA TRP A 274 -7.23 1.22 9.09
C TRP A 274 -8.43 1.31 8.13
N LEU A 275 -9.63 1.48 8.69
CA LEU A 275 -10.88 1.71 7.93
C LEU A 275 -11.14 3.19 7.65
N GLY A 276 -10.42 4.08 8.34
CA GLY A 276 -10.64 5.51 8.29
C GLY A 276 -11.64 5.98 9.34
N THR A 277 -12.44 6.98 8.98
CA THR A 277 -13.45 7.58 9.86
C THR A 277 -14.43 6.54 10.43
N THR A 278 -14.75 6.66 11.72
CA THR A 278 -15.67 5.73 12.41
C THR A 278 -17.09 5.86 11.86
N ALA A 279 -17.73 4.73 11.55
CA ALA A 279 -19.09 4.67 11.04
C ALA A 279 -19.94 3.65 11.82
N SER A 280 -21.26 3.85 11.89
CA SER A 280 -22.18 2.97 12.64
C SER A 280 -22.12 1.50 12.20
N ARG A 281 -21.84 1.23 10.91
CA ARG A 281 -21.63 -0.12 10.38
C ARG A 281 -20.47 -0.88 11.05
N HIS A 282 -19.56 -0.18 11.74
CA HIS A 282 -18.46 -0.81 12.47
C HIS A 282 -18.92 -1.43 13.80
N GLY A 283 -20.16 -1.18 14.24
CA GLY A 283 -20.77 -1.86 15.39
C GLY A 283 -20.22 -1.48 16.76
N LEU A 284 -19.54 -0.34 16.87
CA LEU A 284 -18.93 0.10 18.13
C LEU A 284 -19.96 0.57 19.18
N ASP A 285 -21.19 0.88 18.76
CA ASP A 285 -22.31 1.22 19.65
C ASP A 285 -22.90 -0.01 20.38
N LYS A 286 -22.61 -1.22 19.87
CA LYS A 286 -22.99 -2.51 20.47
C LYS A 286 -21.76 -3.41 20.51
N PRO A 287 -20.79 -3.08 21.38
CA PRO A 287 -19.50 -3.74 21.37
C PRO A 287 -19.60 -5.20 21.77
N GLN A 288 -18.73 -6.00 21.16
CA GLN A 288 -18.54 -7.42 21.46
C GLN A 288 -17.50 -7.64 22.56
N LEU A 289 -16.71 -6.62 22.84
CA LEU A 289 -15.69 -6.54 23.87
C LEU A 289 -15.37 -5.06 24.11
N THR A 290 -15.36 -4.66 25.37
CA THR A 290 -14.77 -3.39 25.81
C THR A 290 -13.71 -3.70 26.85
N LEU A 291 -12.49 -3.23 26.62
CA LEU A 291 -11.35 -3.45 27.51
C LEU A 291 -10.78 -2.09 27.91
N THR A 292 -10.99 -1.70 29.15
CA THR A 292 -10.38 -0.50 29.75
C THR A 292 -9.19 -0.93 30.57
N PHE A 293 -8.07 -0.23 30.45
CA PHE A 293 -6.86 -0.57 31.19
C PHE A 293 -6.10 0.69 31.58
N MET A 294 -5.32 0.56 32.66
CA MET A 294 -4.43 1.61 33.14
C MET A 294 -2.98 1.14 33.01
N TYR A 295 -2.14 2.05 32.51
CA TYR A 295 -0.74 1.75 32.22
C TYR A 295 0.19 2.90 32.61
N GLY A 296 1.50 2.62 32.55
CA GLY A 296 2.55 3.59 32.85
C GLY A 296 2.88 3.70 34.35
N PRO A 297 3.83 4.58 34.71
CA PRO A 297 4.23 4.78 36.10
C PRO A 297 3.02 5.20 36.95
N GLU A 298 2.78 4.49 38.05
CA GLU A 298 1.66 4.75 38.96
C GLU A 298 0.26 4.60 38.32
N SER A 299 0.13 3.93 37.16
CA SER A 299 -1.16 3.72 36.46
C SER A 299 -1.91 5.01 36.11
N LYS A 300 -1.19 6.09 35.77
CA LYS A 300 -1.78 7.40 35.45
C LYS A 300 -2.45 7.47 34.09
N ASP A 301 -1.96 6.69 33.12
CA ASP A 301 -2.52 6.67 31.78
C ASP A 301 -3.63 5.62 31.70
N SER A 302 -4.70 5.92 30.98
CA SER A 302 -5.80 4.98 30.74
C SER A 302 -6.23 5.00 29.28
N SER A 303 -6.64 3.84 28.78
CA SER A 303 -7.26 3.71 27.47
C SER A 303 -8.31 2.61 27.46
N THR A 304 -9.22 2.72 26.52
CA THR A 304 -10.34 1.82 26.29
C THR A 304 -10.33 1.33 24.85
N LEU A 305 -10.04 0.04 24.68
CA LEU A 305 -10.19 -0.68 23.43
C LEU A 305 -11.65 -1.18 23.31
N THR A 306 -12.33 -0.79 22.25
CA THR A 306 -13.69 -1.24 21.92
C THR A 306 -13.65 -2.07 20.64
N VAL A 307 -14.17 -3.29 20.67
CA VAL A 307 -14.30 -4.16 19.50
C VAL A 307 -15.77 -4.28 19.13
N GLY A 308 -16.09 -3.96 17.89
CA GLY A 308 -17.45 -3.91 17.35
C GLY A 308 -17.80 -5.13 16.49
N SER A 309 -18.35 -4.87 15.31
CA SER A 309 -18.86 -5.89 14.40
C SER A 309 -17.76 -6.72 13.72
N HIS A 310 -18.12 -7.96 13.45
CA HIS A 310 -17.41 -8.85 12.54
C HIS A 310 -17.59 -8.40 11.09
N MET A 311 -16.54 -8.55 10.27
CA MET A 311 -16.52 -8.23 8.85
C MET A 311 -16.61 -9.50 7.98
N GLU A 312 -16.92 -9.36 6.69
CA GLU A 312 -17.07 -10.50 5.77
C GLU A 312 -15.81 -11.37 5.65
N ASP A 313 -14.63 -10.78 5.87
CA ASP A 313 -13.31 -11.42 5.78
C ASP A 313 -12.89 -12.18 7.05
N GLY A 314 -13.77 -12.27 8.07
CA GLY A 314 -13.45 -12.96 9.33
C GLY A 314 -12.84 -12.08 10.41
N MET A 315 -12.56 -10.80 10.11
CA MET A 315 -11.87 -9.88 11.02
C MET A 315 -12.85 -8.95 11.74
N TRP A 316 -12.33 -8.14 12.67
CA TRP A 316 -13.17 -7.37 13.58
C TRP A 316 -12.82 -5.88 13.57
N CYS A 317 -13.85 -5.04 13.55
CA CYS A 317 -13.68 -3.60 13.72
C CYS A 317 -13.31 -3.27 15.17
N ALA A 318 -12.35 -2.38 15.38
CA ALA A 318 -11.95 -1.92 16.70
C ALA A 318 -11.60 -0.43 16.71
N ARG A 319 -11.72 0.19 17.89
CA ARG A 319 -11.35 1.58 18.16
C ARG A 319 -10.70 1.68 19.53
N VAL A 320 -9.79 2.63 19.68
CA VAL A 320 -9.25 3.06 20.98
C VAL A 320 -9.71 4.49 21.26
N ASP A 321 -10.09 4.80 22.49
CA ASP A 321 -10.35 6.17 22.91
C ASP A 321 -9.11 7.07 22.77
N GLY A 322 -9.32 8.36 22.51
CA GLY A 322 -8.21 9.30 22.27
C GLY A 322 -7.44 9.08 20.96
N ARG A 323 -7.71 8.00 20.20
CA ARG A 323 -7.14 7.76 18.87
C ARG A 323 -8.21 7.86 17.79
N GLU A 324 -7.94 8.64 16.75
CA GLU A 324 -8.88 8.85 15.66
C GLU A 324 -8.96 7.65 14.70
N GLY A 325 -10.18 7.33 14.28
CA GLY A 325 -10.46 6.29 13.29
C GLY A 325 -10.79 4.92 13.85
N THR A 326 -11.33 4.07 12.97
CA THR A 326 -11.55 2.64 13.24
C THR A 326 -10.47 1.83 12.52
N PHE A 327 -9.97 0.79 13.16
CA PHE A 327 -9.05 -0.17 12.57
C PHE A 327 -9.60 -1.59 12.65
N VAL A 328 -8.91 -2.51 12.02
CA VAL A 328 -9.27 -3.93 11.95
C VAL A 328 -8.30 -4.74 12.78
N ILE A 329 -8.78 -5.66 13.61
CA ILE A 329 -7.96 -6.64 14.32
C ILE A 329 -8.25 -8.04 13.81
N SER A 330 -7.25 -8.93 13.92
CA SER A 330 -7.39 -10.30 13.48
C SER A 330 -8.31 -11.09 14.43
N ASN A 331 -8.89 -12.19 13.94
CA ASN A 331 -9.63 -13.12 14.79
C ASN A 331 -8.74 -13.73 15.90
N SER A 332 -7.44 -13.93 15.61
CA SER A 332 -6.48 -14.43 16.59
C SER A 332 -6.31 -13.46 17.76
N ASP A 333 -6.20 -12.15 17.47
CA ASP A 333 -6.07 -11.13 18.51
C ASP A 333 -7.34 -11.08 19.37
N LEU A 334 -8.52 -11.08 18.75
CA LEU A 334 -9.77 -11.07 19.50
C LEU A 334 -9.92 -12.32 20.39
N ASN A 335 -9.56 -13.50 19.89
CA ASN A 335 -9.61 -14.73 20.67
C ASN A 335 -8.68 -14.69 21.88
N ALA A 336 -7.47 -14.14 21.71
CA ALA A 336 -6.53 -13.95 22.82
C ALA A 336 -7.07 -12.96 23.87
N LEU A 337 -7.77 -11.90 23.44
CA LEU A 337 -8.41 -10.93 24.34
C LEU A 337 -9.65 -11.50 25.05
N LYS A 338 -10.29 -12.54 24.52
CA LYS A 338 -11.52 -13.16 25.06
C LYS A 338 -11.27 -14.47 25.83
N LEU A 339 -10.01 -14.83 26.10
CA LEU A 339 -9.70 -16.05 26.85
C LEU A 339 -10.37 -16.05 28.23
N PRO A 340 -10.84 -17.21 28.72
CA PRO A 340 -11.50 -17.29 30.03
C PRO A 340 -10.49 -16.96 31.14
N LEU A 341 -10.77 -15.91 31.90
CA LEU A 341 -9.90 -15.43 32.98
C LEU A 341 -10.06 -16.22 34.29
N VAL A 342 -11.15 -16.99 34.41
CA VAL A 342 -11.38 -17.92 35.52
C VAL A 342 -10.97 -19.31 35.08
N SER A 343 -10.16 -20.00 35.89
CA SER A 343 -9.79 -21.40 35.67
C SER A 343 -11.05 -22.28 35.62
N GLN A 344 -11.17 -23.09 34.57
CA GLN A 344 -12.21 -24.12 34.53
C GLN A 344 -11.73 -25.31 35.36
N ALA A 345 -12.62 -25.90 36.15
CA ALA A 345 -12.31 -27.14 36.85
C ALA A 345 -11.92 -28.20 35.82
N THR A 346 -10.68 -28.68 35.88
CA THR A 346 -10.28 -29.86 35.12
C THR A 346 -11.14 -31.03 35.60
N ALA A 347 -12.01 -31.53 34.72
CA ALA A 347 -12.72 -32.77 35.00
C ALA A 347 -11.67 -33.84 35.32
N SER A 348 -11.64 -34.31 36.56
CA SER A 348 -10.75 -35.39 36.96
C SER A 348 -11.04 -36.60 36.07
N PRO A 349 -10.02 -37.29 35.51
CA PRO A 349 -10.26 -38.52 34.78
C PRO A 349 -10.94 -39.49 35.74
N SER A 350 -12.13 -39.98 35.36
CA SER A 350 -12.85 -40.98 36.14
C SER A 350 -11.93 -42.18 36.37
N PRO A 351 -11.83 -42.71 37.60
CA PRO A 351 -10.98 -43.87 37.86
C PRO A 351 -11.48 -45.03 37.01
N THR A 352 -10.62 -45.53 36.12
CA THR A 352 -10.85 -46.72 35.32
C THR A 352 -11.18 -47.87 36.28
N ALA A 353 -12.39 -48.41 36.20
CA ALA A 353 -12.79 -49.55 37.00
C ALA A 353 -11.93 -50.76 36.62
N SER A 354 -11.11 -51.23 37.56
CA SER A 354 -10.40 -52.50 37.45
C SER A 354 -11.43 -53.65 37.33
N PRO A 355 -11.27 -54.59 36.38
CA PRO A 355 -12.19 -55.70 36.26
C PRO A 355 -11.97 -56.66 37.43
N VAL A 356 -13.03 -56.86 38.22
CA VAL A 356 -13.10 -57.91 39.24
C VAL A 356 -13.08 -59.26 38.54
N ALA A 357 -12.01 -60.02 38.74
CA ALA A 357 -11.98 -61.44 38.41
C ALA A 357 -12.95 -62.18 39.36
N LYS A 358 -13.95 -62.85 38.79
CA LYS A 358 -14.83 -63.78 39.51
C LYS A 358 -14.16 -65.15 39.63
N PRO A 359 -14.50 -65.91 40.69
CA PRO A 359 -13.71 -67.02 41.24
C PRO A 359 -13.63 -68.26 40.36
#